data_AF-A0A3D4PHC9-F1
#
_entry.id   AF-A0A3D4PHC9-F1
#
_cell.length_a   1.000
_cell.length_b   1.000
_cell.length_c   1.000
_cell.angle_alpha   90.00
_cell.angle_beta   90.00
_cell.angle_gamma   90.00
#
_symmetry.space_group_name_H-M   'P 1'
#
loop_
_entity.id
_entity.type
_entity.pdbx_description
1 polymer ?
#
loop_
_entity_poly.entity_id
_entity_poly.type
_entity_poly.pdbx_seq_one_letter_code
_entity_poly.pdbx_strand_id
1 'polypeptide(L)'
;RGGRSKKEGWLEGRFTSSLENCASRELFGRYGNNPERTALAVEFRKPSDVDPRVELVWSMHQQGMLGKEIAGELNCCRGTVSKLLKTAADNAGEPLEDGRTRRASLTHKVCKAPIYQKIADEVVEDFKQGESLANIAEKFDCSSPTVKKAIDFWFQSRDLPVPTTADLREQMKQKAFEWDQSGMPLKTIAEKCDVSDVQIRAWLNEVYKERGVETPDRRKTRHLNNSGQSQ
;
A
#
# COMPACT_ATOMS: atom_id res chain seq x y z
N ARG A 1 11.71 -58.15 -3.34
CA ARG A 1 11.21 -58.41 -4.73
C ARG A 1 10.70 -57.09 -5.27
N GLY A 2 11.12 -56.70 -6.47
CA GLY A 2 10.70 -55.44 -7.10
C GLY A 2 9.80 -55.71 -8.30
N GLY A 3 8.70 -54.96 -8.41
CA GLY A 3 7.84 -54.94 -9.58
C GLY A 3 8.03 -53.63 -10.34
N ARG A 4 8.02 -53.69 -11.67
CA ARG A 4 7.98 -52.51 -12.54
C ARG A 4 6.65 -52.51 -13.28
N SER A 5 5.91 -51.43 -13.20
CA SER A 5 4.70 -51.23 -14.00
C SER A 5 4.88 -50.01 -14.90
N LYS A 6 4.55 -50.16 -16.19
CA LYS A 6 4.53 -49.04 -17.13
C LYS A 6 3.22 -48.28 -16.94
N LYS A 7 3.30 -46.99 -16.68
CA LYS A 7 2.18 -46.06 -16.65
C LYS A 7 2.31 -45.08 -17.82
N GLU A 8 1.25 -44.31 -18.08
CA GLU A 8 1.24 -43.33 -19.17
C GLU A 8 2.18 -42.18 -18.82
N GLY A 9 3.33 -42.09 -19.49
CA GLY A 9 4.32 -41.01 -19.31
C GLY A 9 5.34 -41.18 -18.18
N TRP A 10 5.25 -42.23 -17.35
CA TRP A 10 6.18 -42.48 -16.24
C TRP A 10 6.25 -43.96 -15.85
N LEU A 11 7.23 -44.33 -15.03
CA LEU A 11 7.44 -45.69 -14.55
C LEU A 11 7.22 -45.75 -13.03
N GLU A 12 6.45 -46.72 -12.56
CA GLU A 12 6.31 -46.97 -11.12
C GLU A 12 7.20 -48.16 -10.75
N GLY A 13 8.18 -47.93 -9.87
CA GLY A 13 8.93 -49.00 -9.24
C GLY A 13 8.37 -49.30 -7.87
N ARG A 14 7.89 -50.53 -7.67
CA ARG A 14 7.47 -51.02 -6.35
C ARG A 14 8.53 -51.92 -5.79
N PHE A 15 8.99 -51.63 -4.59
CA PHE A 15 9.93 -52.47 -3.87
C PHE A 15 9.46 -52.72 -2.45
N THR A 16 9.84 -53.88 -1.94
CA THR A 16 9.62 -54.27 -0.56
C THR A 16 10.95 -54.05 0.17
N SER A 17 10.97 -53.14 1.12
CA SER A 17 12.15 -52.84 1.94
C SER A 17 11.81 -52.97 3.41
N SER A 18 12.78 -53.41 4.20
CA SER A 18 12.71 -53.27 5.65
C SER A 18 13.58 -52.07 6.00
N LEU A 19 12.98 -50.88 5.96
CA LEU A 19 13.69 -49.61 6.19
C LEU A 19 14.37 -49.61 7.57
N GLU A 20 13.73 -50.19 8.58
CA GLU A 20 14.30 -50.34 9.92
C GLU A 20 15.56 -51.21 9.93
N ASN A 21 15.58 -52.31 9.17
CA ASN A 21 16.76 -53.18 9.11
C ASN A 21 17.90 -52.53 8.32
N CYS A 22 17.59 -51.75 7.27
CA CYS A 22 18.58 -50.97 6.54
C CYS A 22 19.18 -49.86 7.44
N ALA A 23 18.33 -49.07 8.10
CA ALA A 23 18.76 -48.00 8.99
C ALA A 23 19.52 -48.54 10.22
N SER A 24 19.06 -49.66 10.80
CA SER A 24 19.74 -50.28 11.96
C SER A 24 21.11 -50.84 11.61
N ARG A 25 21.26 -51.39 10.39
CA ARG A 25 22.57 -51.82 9.90
C ARG A 25 23.52 -50.65 9.71
N GLU A 26 23.03 -49.54 9.15
CA GLU A 26 23.86 -48.38 8.82
C GLU A 26 24.24 -47.57 10.08
N LEU A 27 23.31 -47.41 11.02
CA LEU A 27 23.51 -46.62 12.24
C LEU A 27 24.13 -47.43 13.39
N PHE A 28 23.80 -48.71 13.51
CA PHE A 28 24.15 -49.53 14.67
C PHE A 28 24.93 -50.81 14.33
N GLY A 29 25.22 -51.07 13.05
CA GLY A 29 26.01 -52.23 12.63
C GLY A 29 25.35 -53.59 12.89
N ARG A 30 24.05 -53.61 13.21
CA ARG A 30 23.29 -54.83 13.55
C ARG A 30 22.02 -54.90 12.70
N TYR A 31 21.64 -56.12 12.33
CA TYR A 31 20.33 -56.35 11.70
C TYR A 31 19.27 -56.38 12.80
N GLY A 32 18.20 -55.60 12.63
CA GLY A 32 16.99 -55.79 13.41
C GLY A 32 16.33 -57.12 13.04
N ASN A 33 15.71 -57.78 14.01
CA ASN A 33 14.97 -59.04 13.80
C ASN A 33 13.53 -58.80 13.32
N ASN A 34 13.19 -57.59 12.86
CA ASN A 34 11.83 -57.28 12.42
C ASN A 34 11.62 -57.79 10.97
N PRO A 35 10.71 -58.76 10.74
CA PRO A 35 10.41 -59.26 9.40
C PRO A 35 9.48 -58.33 8.61
N GLU A 36 8.98 -57.25 9.22
CA GLU A 36 8.03 -56.35 8.59
C GLU A 36 8.67 -55.63 7.39
N ARG A 37 8.04 -55.79 6.22
CA ARG A 37 8.49 -55.23 4.95
C ARG A 37 7.49 -54.19 4.50
N THR A 38 7.91 -52.94 4.49
CA THR A 38 7.13 -51.84 3.95
C THR A 38 7.20 -51.89 2.43
N ALA A 39 6.04 -51.81 1.78
CA ALA A 39 5.96 -51.60 0.34
C ALA A 39 6.18 -50.12 0.05
N LEU A 40 7.19 -49.83 -0.76
CA LEU A 40 7.53 -48.49 -1.22
C LEU A 40 7.25 -48.42 -2.72
N ALA A 41 6.54 -47.37 -3.13
CA ALA A 41 6.33 -47.03 -4.53
C ALA A 41 7.12 -45.76 -4.85
N VAL A 42 7.98 -45.84 -5.85
CA VAL A 42 8.73 -44.69 -6.37
C VAL A 42 8.32 -44.44 -7.81
N GLU A 43 7.93 -43.21 -8.09
CA GLU A 43 7.59 -42.75 -9.42
C GLU A 43 8.85 -42.25 -10.14
N PHE A 44 9.25 -42.92 -11.22
CA PHE A 44 10.31 -42.47 -12.11
C PHE A 44 9.67 -41.72 -13.28
N ARG A 45 9.79 -40.40 -13.25
CA ARG A 45 9.42 -39.53 -14.37
C ARG A 45 10.66 -39.30 -15.22
N LYS A 46 10.49 -39.17 -16.55
CA LYS A 46 11.60 -38.75 -17.43
C LYS A 46 12.10 -37.40 -16.89
N PRO A 47 13.43 -37.19 -16.69
CA PRO A 47 13.93 -35.87 -16.36
C PRO A 47 13.50 -34.96 -17.51
N SER A 48 12.56 -34.09 -17.19
CA SER A 48 12.03 -33.16 -18.15
C SER A 48 13.12 -32.11 -18.42
N ASP A 49 13.19 -31.56 -19.63
CA ASP A 49 13.88 -30.27 -19.89
C ASP A 49 13.15 -29.11 -19.19
N VAL A 50 12.45 -29.40 -18.09
CA VAL A 50 11.74 -28.44 -17.27
C VAL A 50 12.81 -27.57 -16.64
N ASP A 51 12.72 -26.31 -17.03
CA ASP A 51 13.47 -25.22 -16.45
C ASP A 51 13.42 -25.33 -14.91
N PRO A 52 14.57 -25.43 -14.22
CA PRO A 52 14.61 -25.58 -12.76
C PRO A 52 13.92 -24.41 -12.03
N ARG A 53 13.70 -23.29 -12.72
CA ARG A 53 12.93 -22.15 -12.19
C ARG A 53 11.44 -22.45 -12.03
N VAL A 54 10.89 -23.50 -12.64
CA VAL A 54 9.45 -23.85 -12.55
C VAL A 54 9.07 -24.17 -11.09
N GLU A 55 9.83 -25.04 -10.42
CA GLU A 55 9.58 -25.41 -9.02
C GLU A 55 9.77 -24.22 -8.08
N LEU A 56 10.81 -23.41 -8.32
CA LEU A 56 11.11 -22.23 -7.52
C LEU A 56 10.00 -21.17 -7.63
N VAL A 57 9.53 -20.88 -8.85
CA VAL A 57 8.42 -19.95 -9.11
C VAL A 57 7.13 -20.43 -8.45
N TRP A 58 6.86 -21.74 -8.50
CA TRP A 58 5.68 -22.34 -7.87
C TRP A 58 5.71 -22.18 -6.36
N SER A 59 6.85 -22.47 -5.72
CA SER A 59 7.03 -22.31 -4.27
C SER A 59 6.82 -20.85 -3.84
N MET A 60 7.47 -19.88 -4.51
CA MET A 60 7.29 -18.45 -4.22
C MET A 60 5.83 -18.00 -4.39
N HIS A 61 5.13 -18.56 -5.38
CA HIS A 61 3.71 -18.28 -5.61
C HIS A 61 2.82 -18.85 -4.51
N GLN A 62 3.07 -20.07 -4.03
CA GLN A 62 2.34 -20.66 -2.90
C GLN A 62 2.59 -19.89 -1.60
N GLN A 63 3.77 -19.30 -1.43
CA GLN A 63 4.11 -18.40 -0.31
C GLN A 63 3.44 -17.02 -0.41
N GLY A 64 2.64 -16.76 -1.45
CA GLY A 64 1.88 -15.52 -1.58
C GLY A 64 2.64 -14.37 -2.26
N MET A 65 3.86 -14.59 -2.79
CA MET A 65 4.58 -13.53 -3.50
C MET A 65 3.81 -13.06 -4.74
N LEU A 66 3.95 -11.78 -5.07
CA LEU A 66 3.40 -11.22 -6.29
C LEU A 66 4.29 -11.57 -7.48
N GLY A 67 3.70 -11.83 -8.65
CA GLY A 67 4.48 -12.16 -9.86
C GLY A 67 5.50 -11.08 -10.26
N LYS A 68 5.31 -9.82 -9.82
CA LYS A 68 6.31 -8.75 -9.98
C LYS A 68 7.53 -8.95 -9.08
N GLU A 69 7.35 -9.44 -7.86
CA GLU A 69 8.43 -9.72 -6.90
C GLU A 69 9.22 -10.94 -7.35
N ILE A 70 8.52 -12.01 -7.72
CA ILE A 70 9.12 -13.23 -8.29
C ILE A 70 9.97 -12.87 -9.53
N ALA A 71 9.47 -12.00 -10.40
CA ALA A 71 10.21 -11.53 -11.57
C ALA A 71 11.50 -10.78 -11.18
N GLY A 72 11.45 -9.96 -10.12
CA GLY A 72 12.62 -9.27 -9.58
C GLY A 72 13.64 -10.23 -8.98
N GLU A 73 13.18 -11.18 -8.16
CA GLU A 73 14.03 -12.17 -7.49
C GLU A 73 14.76 -13.08 -8.49
N LEU A 74 14.06 -13.47 -9.57
CA LEU A 74 14.63 -14.32 -10.62
C LEU A 74 15.31 -13.54 -11.75
N ASN A 75 15.41 -12.20 -11.61
CA ASN A 75 15.95 -11.30 -12.62
C ASN A 75 15.42 -11.57 -14.03
N CYS A 76 14.10 -11.73 -14.17
CA CYS A 76 13.45 -12.05 -15.43
C CYS A 76 12.20 -11.19 -15.66
N CYS A 77 11.64 -11.23 -16.87
CA CYS A 77 10.42 -10.48 -17.15
C CYS A 77 9.17 -11.19 -16.59
N ARG A 78 8.13 -10.42 -16.23
CA ARG A 78 6.85 -10.95 -15.71
C ARG A 78 6.20 -12.00 -16.63
N GLY A 79 6.34 -11.85 -17.94
CA GLY A 79 5.83 -12.83 -18.90
C GLY A 79 6.50 -14.20 -18.78
N THR A 80 7.80 -14.23 -18.42
CA THR A 80 8.52 -15.48 -18.15
C THR A 80 7.97 -16.15 -16.89
N VAL A 81 7.77 -15.38 -15.82
CA VAL A 81 7.14 -15.90 -14.59
C VAL A 81 5.75 -16.47 -14.86
N SER A 82 4.91 -15.78 -15.65
CA SER A 82 3.58 -16.31 -16.01
C SER A 82 3.64 -17.62 -16.80
N LYS A 83 4.63 -17.80 -17.68
CA LYS A 83 4.83 -19.07 -18.39
C LYS A 83 5.27 -20.18 -17.43
N LEU A 84 6.25 -19.89 -16.57
CA LEU A 84 6.74 -20.84 -15.57
C LEU A 84 5.63 -21.26 -14.58
N LEU A 85 4.77 -20.34 -14.16
CA LEU A 85 3.60 -20.64 -13.31
C LEU A 85 2.59 -21.54 -13.99
N LYS A 86 2.31 -21.31 -15.29
CA LYS A 86 1.42 -22.19 -16.05
C LYS A 86 2.00 -23.59 -16.16
N THR A 87 3.28 -23.70 -16.53
CA THR A 87 3.97 -24.99 -16.57
C THR A 87 3.99 -25.69 -15.21
N ALA A 88 4.19 -24.95 -14.12
CA ALA A 88 4.13 -25.50 -12.77
C ALA A 88 2.73 -26.02 -12.40
N ALA A 89 1.68 -25.24 -12.71
CA ALA A 89 0.30 -25.62 -12.46
C ALA A 89 -0.10 -26.87 -13.28
N ASP A 90 0.27 -26.90 -14.56
CA ASP A 90 0.07 -28.06 -15.45
C ASP A 90 0.80 -29.30 -14.90
N ASN A 91 2.03 -29.15 -14.43
CA ASN A 91 2.81 -30.25 -13.82
C ASN A 91 2.23 -30.74 -12.49
N ALA A 92 1.60 -29.84 -11.71
CA ALA A 92 0.91 -30.17 -10.47
C ALA A 92 -0.49 -30.76 -10.72
N GLY A 93 -1.05 -30.60 -11.92
CA GLY A 93 -2.42 -30.97 -12.24
C GLY A 93 -3.47 -30.04 -11.63
N GLU A 94 -3.06 -28.82 -11.26
CA GLU A 94 -3.92 -27.82 -10.63
C GLU A 94 -4.21 -26.67 -11.61
N PRO A 95 -5.43 -26.11 -11.61
CA PRO A 95 -5.72 -24.92 -12.42
C PRO A 95 -5.00 -23.70 -11.84
N LEU A 96 -4.29 -22.94 -12.68
CA LEU A 96 -3.73 -21.66 -12.27
C LEU A 96 -4.84 -20.64 -12.04
N GLU A 97 -4.94 -20.11 -10.82
CA GLU A 97 -5.91 -19.07 -10.47
C GLU A 97 -5.75 -17.80 -11.33
N ASP A 98 -6.86 -17.12 -11.61
CA ASP A 98 -6.81 -15.80 -12.22
C ASP A 98 -6.03 -14.82 -11.33
N GLY A 99 -5.07 -14.12 -11.91
CA GLY A 99 -4.18 -13.21 -11.19
C GLY A 99 -4.92 -12.06 -10.50
N ARG A 100 -6.10 -11.66 -11.00
CA ARG A 100 -6.93 -10.63 -10.35
C ARG A 100 -7.55 -11.18 -9.06
N THR A 101 -8.16 -12.35 -9.15
CA THR A 101 -8.77 -13.06 -8.02
C THR A 101 -7.74 -13.35 -6.93
N ARG A 102 -6.58 -13.91 -7.31
CA ARG A 102 -5.49 -14.17 -6.37
C ARG A 102 -4.99 -12.90 -5.72
N ARG A 103 -4.76 -11.82 -6.48
CA ARG A 103 -4.32 -10.55 -5.90
C ARG A 103 -5.33 -9.98 -4.91
N ALA A 104 -6.62 -10.27 -5.07
CA ALA A 104 -7.64 -9.83 -4.12
C ALA A 104 -7.55 -10.56 -2.77
N SER A 105 -7.17 -11.84 -2.76
CA SER A 105 -7.02 -12.66 -1.55
C SER A 105 -5.70 -12.44 -0.80
N LEU A 106 -4.67 -11.91 -1.45
CA LEU A 106 -3.39 -11.62 -0.79
C LEU A 106 -3.50 -10.50 0.25
N THR A 107 -2.90 -10.73 1.43
CA THR A 107 -2.74 -9.74 2.50
C THR A 107 -1.87 -8.56 2.05
N HIS A 108 -0.78 -8.85 1.31
CA HIS A 108 0.15 -7.83 0.82
C HIS A 108 -0.02 -7.61 -0.69
N LYS A 109 -0.68 -6.51 -1.06
CA LYS A 109 -1.06 -6.19 -2.46
C LYS A 109 -0.10 -5.23 -3.16
N VAL A 110 0.84 -4.66 -2.42
CA VAL A 110 1.69 -3.54 -2.87
C VAL A 110 3.15 -3.83 -2.52
N CYS A 111 4.02 -3.90 -3.53
CA CYS A 111 5.46 -4.15 -3.33
C CYS A 111 6.23 -2.96 -2.74
N LYS A 112 5.66 -1.75 -2.77
CA LYS A 112 6.31 -0.52 -2.31
C LYS A 112 5.30 0.32 -1.56
N ALA A 113 5.72 0.96 -0.47
CA ALA A 113 4.90 1.94 0.23
C ALA A 113 4.36 2.98 -0.77
N PRO A 114 3.03 3.19 -0.83
CA PRO A 114 2.44 4.20 -1.68
C PRO A 114 3.02 5.59 -1.42
N ILE A 115 3.10 6.43 -2.45
CA ILE A 115 3.64 7.79 -2.35
C ILE A 115 2.98 8.58 -1.23
N TYR A 116 1.65 8.49 -1.11
CA TYR A 116 0.89 9.22 -0.08
C TYR A 116 1.33 8.89 1.35
N GLN A 117 1.87 7.69 1.63
CA GLN A 117 2.37 7.34 2.97
C GLN A 117 3.71 8.01 3.24
N LYS A 118 4.54 8.21 2.21
CA LYS A 118 5.88 8.80 2.34
C LYS A 118 5.84 10.31 2.57
N ILE A 119 4.88 10.99 1.94
CA ILE A 119 4.73 12.44 2.01
C ILE A 119 3.78 12.89 3.14
N ALA A 120 3.20 11.95 3.89
CA ALA A 120 2.10 12.21 4.81
C ALA A 120 2.42 13.25 5.89
N ASP A 121 3.61 13.18 6.49
CA ASP A 121 3.99 14.09 7.57
C ASP A 121 4.16 15.54 7.08
N GLU A 122 4.89 15.74 5.99
CA GLU A 122 5.12 17.07 5.41
C GLU A 122 3.82 17.68 4.84
N VAL A 123 3.01 16.86 4.15
CA VAL A 123 1.70 17.28 3.63
C VAL A 123 0.78 17.79 4.75
N VAL A 124 0.77 17.12 5.91
CA VAL A 124 -0.08 17.56 7.03
C VAL A 124 0.44 18.83 7.69
N GLU A 125 1.75 19.07 7.66
CA GLU A 125 2.33 20.33 8.14
C GLU A 125 1.85 21.51 7.28
N ASP A 126 2.02 21.42 5.95
CA ASP A 126 1.55 22.44 5.01
C ASP A 126 0.03 22.65 5.12
N PHE A 127 -0.72 21.55 5.26
CA PHE A 127 -2.17 21.59 5.44
C PHE A 127 -2.58 22.33 6.73
N LYS A 128 -1.88 22.13 7.85
CA LYS A 128 -2.14 22.84 9.10
C LYS A 128 -1.78 24.33 9.00
N GLN A 129 -0.77 24.67 8.21
CA GLN A 129 -0.43 26.07 7.90
C GLN A 129 -1.55 26.73 7.08
N GLY A 130 -2.39 25.94 6.41
CA GLY A 130 -3.55 26.41 5.65
C GLY A 130 -3.28 26.52 4.15
N GLU A 131 -2.23 25.86 3.66
CA GLU A 131 -1.99 25.78 2.23
C GLU A 131 -3.12 25.02 1.52
N SER A 132 -3.41 25.42 0.28
CA SER A 132 -4.43 24.77 -0.53
C SER A 132 -3.95 23.37 -0.98
N LEU A 133 -4.88 22.42 -1.13
CA LEU A 133 -4.56 21.08 -1.64
C LEU A 133 -3.96 21.11 -3.06
N ALA A 134 -4.18 22.18 -3.82
CA ALA A 134 -3.59 22.37 -5.14
C ALA A 134 -2.12 22.77 -5.04
N ASN A 135 -1.79 23.73 -4.16
CA ASN A 135 -0.41 24.17 -3.94
C ASN A 135 0.45 23.05 -3.35
N ILE A 136 -0.09 22.30 -2.39
CA ILE A 136 0.59 21.13 -1.82
C ILE A 136 0.80 20.07 -2.92
N ALA A 137 -0.20 19.84 -3.79
CA ALA A 137 -0.06 18.89 -4.89
C ALA A 137 1.07 19.28 -5.86
N GLU A 138 1.17 20.56 -6.19
CA GLU A 138 2.26 21.10 -7.01
C GLU A 138 3.64 20.95 -6.33
N LYS A 139 3.73 21.28 -5.05
CA LYS A 139 4.97 21.16 -4.25
C LYS A 139 5.54 19.74 -4.24
N PHE A 140 4.66 18.73 -4.16
CA PHE A 140 5.05 17.31 -4.10
C PHE A 140 5.00 16.58 -5.45
N ASP A 141 4.82 17.31 -6.56
CA ASP A 141 4.67 16.76 -7.92
C ASP A 141 3.65 15.60 -7.97
N CYS A 142 2.49 15.82 -7.35
CA CYS A 142 1.45 14.81 -7.24
C CYS A 142 0.07 15.39 -7.50
N SER A 143 -0.96 14.54 -7.44
CA SER A 143 -2.34 14.97 -7.65
C SER A 143 -3.02 15.32 -6.32
N SER A 144 -3.95 16.28 -6.31
CA SER A 144 -4.72 16.62 -5.10
C SER A 144 -5.43 15.43 -4.43
N PRO A 145 -5.95 14.42 -5.16
CA PRO A 145 -6.44 13.18 -4.53
C PRO A 145 -5.36 12.39 -3.77
N THR A 146 -4.09 12.46 -4.20
CA THR A 146 -2.95 11.84 -3.50
C THR A 146 -2.64 12.59 -2.21
N VAL A 147 -2.64 13.93 -2.26
CA VAL A 147 -2.52 14.79 -1.07
C VAL A 147 -3.62 14.47 -0.06
N LYS A 148 -4.88 14.40 -0.50
CA LYS A 148 -6.00 14.02 0.37
C LYS A 148 -5.79 12.66 1.04
N LYS A 149 -5.37 11.64 0.27
CA LYS A 149 -5.03 10.32 0.83
C LYS A 149 -3.88 10.37 1.83
N ALA A 150 -2.91 11.26 1.64
CA ALA A 150 -1.78 11.43 2.55
C ALA A 150 -2.27 12.02 3.89
N ILE A 151 -3.14 13.03 3.85
CA ILE A 151 -3.82 13.59 5.03
C ILE A 151 -4.65 12.51 5.72
N ASP A 152 -5.53 11.83 4.99
CA ASP A 152 -6.39 10.77 5.53
C ASP A 152 -5.55 9.70 6.23
N PHE A 153 -4.48 9.23 5.58
CA PHE A 153 -3.55 8.25 6.14
C PHE A 153 -2.85 8.76 7.40
N TRP A 154 -2.41 10.02 7.45
CA TRP A 154 -1.72 10.59 8.60
C TRP A 154 -2.60 10.62 9.85
N PHE A 155 -3.87 11.01 9.69
CA PHE A 155 -4.86 11.04 10.78
C PHE A 155 -5.27 9.63 11.20
N GLN A 156 -5.60 8.76 10.24
CA GLN A 156 -6.02 7.38 10.52
C GLN A 156 -4.93 6.54 11.18
N SER A 157 -3.67 6.68 10.75
CA SER A 157 -2.53 5.97 11.35
C SER A 157 -2.24 6.39 12.80
N ARG A 158 -2.85 7.47 13.27
CA ARG A 158 -2.72 8.02 14.62
C ARG A 158 -4.04 7.98 15.41
N ASP A 159 -5.05 7.28 14.89
CA ASP A 159 -6.39 7.18 15.48
C ASP A 159 -7.05 8.55 15.74
N LEU A 160 -6.74 9.53 14.88
CA LEU A 160 -7.32 10.87 14.94
C LEU A 160 -8.45 11.01 13.90
N PRO A 161 -9.51 11.80 14.22
CA PRO A 161 -10.55 12.08 13.24
C PRO A 161 -9.99 12.97 12.12
N VAL A 162 -10.29 12.60 10.87
CA VAL A 162 -9.96 13.42 9.70
C VAL A 162 -10.84 14.67 9.71
N PRO A 163 -10.27 15.89 9.59
CA PRO A 163 -11.04 17.12 9.54
C PRO A 163 -12.04 17.12 8.38
N THR A 164 -13.29 17.45 8.66
CA THR A 164 -14.32 17.61 7.65
C THR A 164 -14.21 18.98 6.97
N THR A 165 -14.92 19.16 5.86
CA THR A 165 -15.02 20.47 5.19
C THR A 165 -15.61 21.55 6.09
N ALA A 166 -16.48 21.16 7.04
CA ALA A 166 -17.03 22.08 8.03
C ALA A 166 -15.95 22.53 9.02
N ASP A 167 -15.18 21.57 9.57
CA ASP A 167 -14.08 21.86 10.51
C ASP A 167 -13.03 22.78 9.88
N LEU A 168 -12.68 22.52 8.61
CA LEU A 168 -11.73 23.35 7.87
C LEU A 168 -12.25 24.77 7.64
N ARG A 169 -13.54 24.90 7.34
CA ARG A 169 -14.18 26.21 7.17
C ARG A 169 -14.20 26.97 8.50
N GLU A 170 -14.48 26.29 9.61
CA GLU A 170 -14.47 26.88 10.94
C GLU A 170 -13.06 27.33 11.36
N GLN A 171 -12.04 26.51 11.13
CA GLN A 171 -10.64 26.89 11.34
C GLN A 171 -10.25 28.12 10.50
N MET A 172 -10.69 28.18 9.24
CA MET A 172 -10.41 29.32 8.37
C MET A 172 -11.13 30.59 8.84
N LYS A 173 -12.40 30.48 9.29
CA LYS A 173 -13.13 31.59 9.92
C LYS A 173 -12.38 32.11 11.15
N GLN A 174 -11.84 31.21 11.97
CA GLN A 174 -11.08 31.54 13.17
C GLN A 174 -9.77 32.28 12.84
N LYS A 175 -8.99 31.78 11.87
CA LYS A 175 -7.78 32.48 11.38
C LYS A 175 -8.10 33.85 10.80
N ALA A 176 -9.18 33.95 10.01
CA ALA A 176 -9.62 35.23 9.44
C ALA A 176 -9.99 36.24 10.54
N PHE A 177 -10.63 35.80 11.62
CA PHE A 177 -10.94 36.62 12.79
C PHE A 177 -9.66 37.11 13.49
N GLU A 178 -8.67 36.25 13.68
CA GLU A 178 -7.38 36.63 14.27
C GLU A 178 -6.64 37.67 13.40
N TRP A 179 -6.65 37.50 12.07
CA TRP A 179 -6.07 38.49 11.16
C TRP A 179 -6.82 39.82 11.18
N ASP A 180 -8.16 39.80 11.26
CA ASP A 180 -8.96 41.02 11.39
C ASP A 180 -8.67 41.74 12.72
N GLN A 181 -8.53 41.00 13.82
CA GLN A 181 -8.11 41.56 15.12
C GLN A 181 -6.70 42.16 15.09
N SER A 182 -5.79 41.58 14.29
CA SER A 182 -4.44 42.14 14.08
C SER A 182 -4.43 43.40 13.18
N GLY A 183 -5.59 43.83 12.69
CA GLY A 183 -5.73 45.02 11.84
C GLY A 183 -5.43 44.78 10.35
N MET A 184 -5.38 43.51 9.91
CA MET A 184 -5.13 43.18 8.50
C MET A 184 -6.31 43.63 7.61
N PRO A 185 -6.06 44.24 6.44
CA PRO A 185 -7.13 44.65 5.54
C PRO A 185 -7.96 43.45 5.04
N LEU A 186 -9.28 43.63 4.93
CA LEU A 186 -10.19 42.57 4.46
C LEU A 186 -9.82 41.99 3.11
N LYS A 187 -9.34 42.82 2.18
CA LYS A 187 -8.91 42.38 0.86
C LYS A 187 -7.74 41.39 0.96
N THR A 188 -6.76 41.68 1.83
CA THR A 188 -5.61 40.80 2.07
C THR A 188 -6.03 39.50 2.76
N ILE A 189 -6.99 39.57 3.69
CA ILE A 189 -7.57 38.37 4.33
C ILE A 189 -8.30 37.51 3.28
N ALA A 190 -9.08 38.13 2.40
CA ALA A 190 -9.83 37.45 1.33
C ALA A 190 -8.89 36.74 0.34
N GLU A 191 -7.82 37.42 -0.09
CA GLU A 191 -6.77 36.82 -0.92
C GLU A 191 -6.09 35.64 -0.23
N LYS A 192 -5.75 35.75 1.07
CA LYS A 192 -5.14 34.64 1.83
C LYS A 192 -6.05 33.44 2.00
N CYS A 193 -7.35 33.66 2.16
CA CYS A 193 -8.33 32.60 2.32
C CYS A 193 -8.87 32.05 0.99
N ASP A 194 -8.43 32.61 -0.16
CA ASP A 194 -8.94 32.30 -1.50
C ASP A 194 -10.47 32.40 -1.61
N VAL A 195 -11.04 33.47 -1.05
CA VAL A 195 -12.49 33.73 -1.06
C VAL A 195 -12.78 35.20 -1.35
N SER A 196 -14.04 35.52 -1.66
CA SER A 196 -14.43 36.92 -1.90
C SER A 196 -14.49 37.77 -0.63
N ASP A 197 -14.26 39.07 -0.76
CA ASP A 197 -14.44 40.07 0.32
C ASP A 197 -15.81 39.97 1.00
N VAL A 198 -16.86 39.66 0.22
CA VAL A 198 -18.23 39.51 0.73
C VAL A 198 -18.33 38.30 1.66
N GLN A 199 -17.69 37.19 1.28
CA GLN A 199 -17.68 35.96 2.04
C GLN A 199 -16.89 36.12 3.34
N ILE A 200 -15.73 36.81 3.32
CA ILE A 200 -14.98 37.15 4.53
C ILE A 200 -15.79 38.02 5.48
N ARG A 201 -16.51 39.03 4.98
CA ARG A 201 -17.38 39.86 5.82
C ARG A 201 -18.47 39.03 6.49
N ALA A 202 -19.12 38.13 5.75
CA ALA A 202 -20.14 37.25 6.29
C ALA A 202 -19.56 36.35 7.39
N TRP A 203 -18.41 35.73 7.15
CA TRP A 203 -17.71 34.89 8.12
C TRP A 203 -17.34 35.65 9.39
N LEU A 204 -16.75 36.84 9.24
CA LEU A 204 -16.35 37.65 10.39
C LEU A 204 -17.58 38.09 11.20
N ASN A 205 -18.64 38.59 10.55
CA ASN A 205 -19.87 38.97 11.24
C ASN A 205 -20.49 37.82 12.04
N GLU A 206 -20.43 36.60 11.51
CA GLU A 206 -20.86 35.38 12.20
C GLU A 206 -20.02 35.15 13.47
N VAL A 207 -18.69 35.15 13.35
CA VAL A 207 -17.77 34.94 14.48
C VAL A 207 -17.86 36.05 15.53
N TYR A 208 -17.96 37.33 15.14
CA TYR A 208 -18.16 38.45 16.06
C TYR A 208 -19.47 38.32 16.84
N LYS A 209 -20.55 37.92 16.15
CA LYS A 209 -21.87 37.69 16.77
C LYS A 209 -21.83 36.53 17.76
N GLU A 210 -21.20 35.41 17.38
CA GLU A 210 -21.04 34.24 18.26
C GLU A 210 -20.21 34.55 19.51
N ARG A 211 -19.17 35.38 19.38
CA ARG A 211 -18.31 35.78 20.50
C ARG A 211 -18.86 36.94 21.33
N GLY A 212 -19.96 37.56 20.90
CA GLY A 212 -20.54 38.73 21.57
C GLY A 212 -19.63 39.96 21.56
N VAL A 213 -18.69 40.05 20.61
CA VAL A 213 -17.76 41.17 20.47
C VAL A 213 -18.30 42.16 19.46
N GLU A 214 -18.18 43.45 19.75
CA GLU A 214 -18.66 44.49 18.85
C GLU A 214 -17.85 44.47 17.54
N THR A 215 -18.54 44.54 16.40
CA THR A 215 -17.87 44.47 15.10
C THR A 215 -17.11 45.78 14.88
N PRO A 216 -15.79 45.75 14.64
CA PRO A 216 -15.03 46.98 14.45
C PRO A 216 -15.54 47.78 13.26
N ASP A 217 -15.64 49.11 13.40
CA ASP A 217 -16.02 49.99 12.27
C ASP A 217 -14.89 50.08 11.24
N ARG A 218 -15.02 49.28 10.18
CA ARG A 218 -14.00 49.09 9.14
C ARG A 218 -13.95 50.21 8.11
N ARG A 219 -14.78 51.26 8.25
CA ARG A 219 -14.71 52.45 7.38
C ARG A 219 -13.50 53.33 7.73
N LYS A 220 -13.03 53.28 8.98
CA LYS A 220 -11.95 54.15 9.49
C LYS A 220 -10.53 53.65 9.16
N THR A 221 -10.35 52.36 8.92
CA THR A 221 -9.04 51.76 8.61
C THR A 221 -8.56 52.03 7.18
N ARG A 222 -9.44 52.45 6.27
CA ARG A 222 -9.11 52.72 4.86
C ARG A 222 -8.13 53.89 4.67
N HIS A 223 -8.01 54.77 5.66
CA HIS A 223 -7.18 55.98 5.57
C HIS A 223 -5.74 55.82 6.10
N LEU A 224 -5.42 54.79 6.88
CA LEU A 224 -4.10 54.67 7.52
C LEU A 224 -3.00 54.07 6.62
N ASN A 225 -3.38 53.31 5.59
CA ASN A 225 -2.39 52.65 4.71
C ASN A 225 -2.07 53.43 3.42
N ASN A 226 -2.76 54.55 3.15
CA ASN A 226 -2.47 55.41 1.99
C ASN A 226 -1.56 56.61 2.34
N SER A 227 -1.19 56.81 3.60
CA SER A 227 -0.28 57.88 4.04
C SER A 227 1.20 57.48 4.09
N GLY A 228 1.56 56.27 3.62
CA GLY A 228 2.93 55.74 3.67
C GLY A 228 3.66 55.64 2.33
N GLN A 229 3.05 56.01 1.20
CA GLN A 229 3.73 56.08 -0.10
C GLN A 229 3.95 57.54 -0.52
N SER A 230 4.89 58.20 0.13
CA SER A 230 5.52 59.43 -0.35
C SER A 230 6.85 59.62 0.37
N GLN A 231 7.87 58.86 -0.05
CA GLN A 231 9.28 59.28 -0.09
C GLN A 231 9.98 58.50 -1.20
#